data_AF-A0A1V4SU26-F1
#
_entry.id   AF-A0A1V4SU26-F1
#
_cell.length_a   1.000
_cell.length_b   1.000
_cell.length_c   1.000
_cell.angle_alpha   90.00
_cell.angle_beta   90.00
_cell.angle_gamma   90.00
#
_symmetry.space_group_name_H-M   'P 1'
#
loop_
_entity.id
_entity.type
_entity.pdbx_description
1 polymer ?
#
loop_
_entity_poly.entity_id
_entity_poly.type
_entity_poly.pdbx_seq_one_letter_code
_entity_poly.pdbx_strand_id
1 'polypeptide(L)' 'MNSEVFTSIVRVKSDPKHRVVSVKSTAPIEKTLWKELSKVISRLYVSTPINIGDTICKNILNTGIDIVCTKKITR' A
#
# COMPACT_ATOMS: atom_id res chain seq x y z
N MET A 1 -1.97 7.73 22.46
CA MET A 1 -2.47 7.17 21.19
C MET A 1 -1.28 6.61 20.41
N ASN A 2 -1.30 5.31 20.08
CA ASN A 2 -0.16 4.62 19.42
C ASN A 2 -0.48 4.41 17.92
N SER A 3 -0.74 5.52 17.23
CA SER A 3 -1.07 5.56 15.81
C SER A 3 0.10 6.14 15.03
N GLU A 4 0.52 5.44 13.98
CA GLU A 4 1.66 5.84 13.13
C GLU A 4 1.30 5.62 11.67
N VAL A 5 2.06 6.27 10.77
CA VAL A 5 1.90 6.03 9.33
C VAL A 5 2.28 4.59 9.02
N PHE A 6 1.30 3.80 8.63
CA PHE A 6 1.50 2.45 8.16
C PHE A 6 2.30 2.48 6.85
N THR A 7 3.41 1.74 6.81
CA THR A 7 4.24 1.54 5.62
C THR A 7 4.39 0.05 5.34
N SER A 8 4.30 -0.32 4.08
CA SER A 8 4.40 -1.73 3.67
C SER A 8 4.78 -1.85 2.20
N ILE A 9 4.72 -3.07 1.68
CA ILE A 9 4.98 -3.40 0.28
C ILE A 9 3.78 -4.14 -0.31
N VAL A 10 3.50 -3.87 -1.58
CA VAL A 10 2.49 -4.60 -2.36
C VAL A 10 3.14 -5.27 -3.56
N ARG A 11 2.61 -6.41 -3.99
CA ARG A 11 3.16 -7.19 -5.11
C ARG A 11 2.81 -6.54 -6.43
N VAL A 12 3.75 -6.53 -7.37
CA VAL A 12 3.55 -6.01 -8.73
C VAL A 12 3.34 -7.19 -9.67
N LYS A 13 2.32 -7.13 -10.53
CA LYS A 13 2.08 -8.16 -11.56
C LYS A 13 3.01 -7.94 -12.75
N SER A 14 3.60 -9.03 -13.22
CA SER A 14 4.23 -9.14 -14.54
C SER A 14 5.30 -8.09 -14.85
N ASP A 15 6.01 -7.57 -13.83
CA ASP A 15 7.19 -6.72 -14.01
C ASP A 15 8.46 -7.55 -13.71
N PRO A 16 9.36 -7.72 -14.69
CA PRO A 16 10.57 -8.54 -14.54
C PRO A 16 11.62 -7.92 -13.62
N LYS A 17 11.62 -6.60 -13.43
CA LYS A 17 12.57 -5.87 -12.58
C LYS A 17 12.01 -5.60 -11.18
N HIS A 18 10.72 -5.33 -11.06
CA HIS A 18 10.09 -4.93 -9.80
C HIS A 18 9.02 -5.94 -9.39
N ARG A 19 9.32 -6.81 -8.43
CA ARG A 19 8.34 -7.75 -7.89
C ARG A 19 7.39 -7.12 -6.85
N VAL A 20 7.81 -6.02 -6.25
CA VAL A 20 7.06 -5.29 -5.21
C VAL A 20 7.28 -3.79 -5.33
N VAL A 21 6.33 -3.01 -4.79
CA VAL A 21 6.41 -1.55 -4.68
C VAL A 21 6.08 -1.12 -3.26
N SER A 22 6.75 -0.06 -2.79
CA SER A 22 6.50 0.52 -1.47
C SER A 22 5.21 1.33 -1.45
N VAL A 23 4.45 1.15 -0.38
CA VAL A 23 3.19 1.85 -0.12
C VAL A 23 3.18 2.44 1.29
N LYS A 24 2.41 3.51 1.47
CA LYS A 24 2.13 4.10 2.77
C LYS A 24 0.64 4.42 2.90
N SER A 25 0.18 4.55 4.14
CA SER A 25 -1.12 5.14 4.44
C SER A 25 -1.10 6.66 4.26
N THR A 26 -2.25 7.24 3.94
CA THR A 26 -2.42 8.70 3.82
C THR A 26 -2.48 9.40 5.19
N ALA A 27 -2.86 8.67 6.25
CA ALA A 27 -2.93 9.18 7.63
C ALA A 27 -2.45 8.10 8.64
N PRO A 28 -2.10 8.48 9.88
CA PRO A 28 -1.72 7.54 10.92
C PRO A 28 -2.82 6.51 11.20
N ILE A 29 -2.44 5.24 11.34
CA ILE A 29 -3.34 4.13 11.67
C ILE A 29 -2.90 3.51 13.00
N GLU A 30 -3.87 3.13 13.82
CA GLU A 30 -3.60 2.40 15.06
C GLU A 30 -2.82 1.11 14.80
N LYS A 31 -1.74 0.88 15.58
CA LYS A 31 -0.88 -0.30 15.43
C LYS A 31 -1.61 -1.64 15.61
N THR A 32 -2.76 -1.64 16.29
CA THR A 32 -3.66 -2.78 16.44
C THR A 32 -4.14 -3.32 15.09
N LEU A 33 -4.41 -2.44 14.12
CA LEU A 33 -4.91 -2.80 12.78
C LEU A 33 -3.81 -3.22 11.81
N TRP A 34 -2.54 -2.97 12.11
CA TRP A 34 -1.42 -3.19 11.17
C TRP A 34 -1.29 -4.65 10.73
N LYS A 35 -1.62 -5.59 11.63
CA LYS A 35 -1.60 -7.02 11.30
C LYS A 35 -2.68 -7.38 10.28
N GLU A 36 -3.85 -6.77 10.37
CA GLU A 36 -4.95 -6.99 9.43
C GLU A 36 -4.69 -6.30 8.09
N LEU A 37 -4.22 -5.05 8.13
CA LEU A 37 -3.79 -4.31 6.93
C LEU A 37 -2.76 -5.10 6.13
N SER A 38 -1.76 -5.65 6.81
CA SER A 38 -0.71 -6.46 6.17
C SER A 38 -1.28 -7.70 5.49
N LYS A 39 -2.29 -8.36 6.09
CA LYS A 39 -2.98 -9.51 5.47
C LYS A 39 -3.72 -9.08 4.21
N VAL A 40 -4.43 -7.96 4.24
CA VAL A 40 -5.16 -7.45 3.06
C VAL A 40 -4.18 -7.10 1.95
N ILE A 41 -3.15 -6.30 2.25
CA ILE A 41 -2.16 -5.84 1.26
C ILE A 41 -1.39 -7.01 0.67
N SER A 42 -1.09 -8.06 1.44
CA SER A 42 -0.41 -9.25 0.93
C SER A 42 -1.19 -9.96 -0.19
N ARG A 43 -2.52 -9.80 -0.25
CA ARG A 43 -3.34 -10.39 -1.31
C ARG A 43 -3.50 -9.49 -2.53
N LEU A 44 -3.12 -8.22 -2.41
CA LEU A 44 -3.21 -7.25 -3.49
C LEU A 44 -2.04 -7.40 -4.46
N TYR A 45 -2.36 -7.18 -5.72
CA TYR A 45 -1.41 -7.19 -6.81
C TYR A 45 -1.70 -5.99 -7.72
N VAL A 46 -0.69 -5.16 -7.94
CA VAL A 46 -0.78 -3.92 -8.72
C VAL A 46 -0.10 -4.08 -10.07
N SER A 47 -0.65 -3.47 -11.12
CA SER A 47 -0.06 -3.48 -12.46
C SER A 47 0.75 -2.19 -12.70
N THR A 48 1.76 -2.26 -13.56
CA THR A 48 2.48 -1.08 -14.05
C THR A 48 1.74 -0.41 -15.21
N PRO A 49 1.96 0.90 -15.49
CA PRO A 49 2.81 1.84 -14.74
C PRO A 49 2.17 2.31 -13.42
N ILE A 50 3.02 2.65 -12.44
CA ILE A 50 2.62 3.17 -11.13
C ILE A 50 3.37 4.46 -10.87
N ASN A 51 2.67 5.51 -10.45
CA ASN A 51 3.24 6.78 -10.05
C ASN A 51 3.22 6.97 -8.53
N ILE A 52 4.01 7.93 -8.06
CA ILE A 52 4.00 8.35 -6.66
C ILE A 52 2.66 9.04 -6.40
N GLY A 53 1.95 8.60 -5.36
CA GLY A 53 0.62 9.10 -5.01
C GLY A 53 -0.53 8.25 -5.56
N ASP A 54 -0.27 7.28 -6.42
CA ASP A 54 -1.33 6.38 -6.92
C ASP A 54 -1.96 5.60 -5.76
N THR A 55 -3.29 5.64 -5.68
CA THR A 55 -4.06 4.93 -4.66
C THR A 55 -4.18 3.45 -5.02
N ILE A 56 -3.56 2.59 -4.21
CA ILE A 56 -3.61 1.13 -4.37
C ILE A 56 -4.86 0.53 -3.74
N CYS A 57 -5.28 1.06 -2.60
CA CYS A 57 -6.50 0.64 -1.94
C CYS A 57 -7.14 1.83 -1.25
N LYS A 58 -8.40 2.10 -1.60
CA LYS A 58 -9.18 3.21 -1.05
C LYS A 58 -9.99 2.71 0.15
N ASN A 59 -10.10 3.55 1.18
CA ASN A 59 -10.88 3.29 2.40
C ASN A 59 -10.59 1.92 3.02
N ILE A 60 -9.31 1.67 3.31
CA ILE A 60 -8.84 0.37 3.81
C ILE A 60 -9.52 0.04 5.15
N LEU A 61 -10.08 -1.17 5.27
CA LEU A 61 -10.83 -1.62 6.46
C LEU A 61 -11.96 -0.66 6.89
N ASN A 62 -12.53 0.11 5.95
CA ASN A 62 -13.56 1.11 6.23
C ASN A 62 -13.13 2.19 7.25
N THR A 63 -11.84 2.51 7.31
CA THR A 63 -11.26 3.49 8.26
C THR A 63 -11.29 4.93 7.75
N GLY A 64 -11.66 5.14 6.48
CA GLY A 64 -11.53 6.41 5.76
C GLY A 64 -10.11 6.71 5.26
N ILE A 65 -9.17 5.79 5.45
CA ILE A 65 -7.75 5.97 5.11
C ILE A 65 -7.42 5.21 3.83
N ASP A 66 -6.55 5.80 3.01
CA ASP A 66 -6.13 5.23 1.73
C ASP A 66 -4.69 4.72 1.84
N ILE A 67 -4.36 3.73 1.00
CA ILE A 67 -2.99 3.22 0.80
C ILE A 67 -2.49 3.71 -0.55
N VAL A 68 -1.39 4.44 -0.55
CA VAL A 68 -0.81 5.10 -1.74
C VAL A 68 0.62 4.63 -2.00
N CYS A 69 1.01 4.61 -3.27
CA CYS A 69 2.38 4.29 -3.69
C CYS A 69 3.35 5.42 -3.40
N THR A 70 4.55 5.05 -2.96
CA THR A 70 5.64 5.99 -2.67
C THR A 70 6.80 5.90 -3.65
N LYS A 71 6.74 4.96 -4.61
CA LYS A 71 7.76 4.75 -5.62
C LYS A 71 7.12 4.67 -7.00
N LYS A 72 7.75 5.34 -7.96
CA LYS A 72 7.39 5.25 -9.37
C LYS A 72 7.95 3.96 -9.97
N ILE A 73 7.11 3.24 -10.71
CA ILE A 73 7.52 2.12 -11.56
C ILE A 73 7.03 2.41 -12.98
N THR A 74 7.97 2.64 -13.88
CA THR A 74 7.72 2.76 -15.31
C THR A 74 7.80 1.39 -15.97
N ARG A 75 7.06 1.24 -17.07
CA ARG A 75 7.17 0.06 -17.94
C ARG A 75 8.55 -0.01 -18.61
#